data_AF-A0A7S1D7G6-F1
#
_entry.id   AF-A0A7S1D7G6-F1
#
_cell.length_a   1.000
_cell.length_b   1.000
_cell.length_c   1.000
_cell.angle_alpha   90.00
_cell.angle_beta   90.00
_cell.angle_gamma   90.00
#
_symmetry.space_group_name_H-M   'P 1'
#
loop_
_entity.id
_entity.type
_entity.pdbx_description
1 polymer ?
#
loop_
_entity_poly.entity_id
_entity_poly.type
_entity_poly.pdbx_seq_one_letter_code
_entity_poly.pdbx_strand_id
1 'polypeptide(L)'
;LDESLVAMQMLLGLKTTDMLYLKAKGSGSFDDGAFNSTCVFIVKSFVSPGMQDFFASEKWTSRIQGDIWLYKAVNRSLDLTIDRLGRTSFEQQLANFRLAMQITEERCNNGKIRFPCSPNGVRAENYTNHKIDSTDCLWLDSGCGYECIDQISAEIEDRLSS
;
A
#
# COMPACT_ATOMS: atom_id res chain seq x y z
N LEU A 1 -2.85 7.95 2.49
CA LEU A 1 -3.06 6.60 3.03
C LEU A 1 -2.50 6.53 4.46
N ASP A 2 -1.27 6.99 4.68
CA ASP A 2 -0.61 6.99 5.99
C ASP A 2 -1.47 7.62 7.08
N GLU A 3 -2.02 8.81 6.85
CA GLU A 3 -2.83 9.51 7.86
C GLU A 3 -4.04 8.69 8.32
N SER A 4 -4.76 8.08 7.38
CA SER A 4 -5.89 7.20 7.71
C SER A 4 -5.46 5.91 8.43
N LEU A 5 -4.29 5.34 8.08
CA LEU A 5 -3.76 4.16 8.76
C LEU A 5 -3.34 4.48 10.19
N VAL A 6 -2.64 5.60 10.41
CA VAL A 6 -2.23 6.05 11.75
C VAL A 6 -3.44 6.43 12.59
N ALA A 7 -4.45 7.10 12.01
CA ALA A 7 -5.69 7.39 12.73
C ALA A 7 -6.39 6.10 13.18
N MET A 8 -6.47 5.09 12.29
CA MET A 8 -7.01 3.78 12.63
C MET A 8 -6.17 3.05 13.70
N GLN A 9 -4.83 3.09 13.58
CA GLN A 9 -3.90 2.54 14.56
C GLN A 9 -4.18 3.12 15.95
N MET A 10 -4.30 4.44 16.07
CA MET A 10 -4.57 5.13 17.33
C MET A 10 -5.97 4.82 17.87
N LEU A 11 -6.99 4.77 17.00
CA LEU A 11 -8.37 4.45 17.40
C LEU A 11 -8.52 3.02 17.94
N LEU A 12 -7.79 2.07 17.34
CA LEU A 12 -7.88 0.64 17.67
C LEU A 12 -6.81 0.19 18.66
N GLY A 13 -5.85 1.06 19.02
CA GLY A 13 -4.74 0.71 19.90
C GLY A 13 -3.79 -0.33 19.31
N LEU A 14 -3.59 -0.30 17.99
CA LEU A 14 -2.71 -1.25 17.27
C LEU A 14 -1.25 -0.82 17.36
N LYS A 15 -0.34 -1.78 17.20
CA LYS A 15 1.08 -1.44 17.07
C LYS A 15 1.35 -0.86 15.69
N THR A 16 2.40 -0.05 15.58
CA THR A 16 2.85 0.48 14.29
C THR A 16 3.23 -0.63 13.32
N THR A 17 3.82 -1.72 13.83
CA THR A 17 4.26 -2.90 13.07
C THR A 17 3.11 -3.68 12.43
N ASP A 18 1.94 -3.71 13.08
CA ASP A 18 0.72 -4.35 12.53
C ASP A 18 0.19 -3.62 11.29
N MET A 19 0.59 -2.37 11.09
CA MET A 19 0.11 -1.47 10.05
C MET A 19 1.07 -1.33 8.87
N LEU A 20 2.26 -1.94 8.95
CA LEU A 20 3.29 -1.84 7.92
C LEU A 20 2.89 -2.65 6.68
N TYR A 21 3.29 -2.15 5.53
CA TYR A 21 3.00 -2.81 4.25
C TYR A 21 4.13 -2.61 3.26
N LEU A 22 4.12 -3.40 2.21
CA LEU A 22 5.02 -3.27 1.08
C LEU A 22 4.22 -3.08 -0.20
N LYS A 23 4.74 -2.23 -1.08
CA LYS A 23 4.13 -2.03 -2.39
C LYS A 23 4.41 -3.25 -3.27
N ALA A 24 3.42 -4.15 -3.37
CA ALA A 24 3.54 -5.36 -4.17
C ALA A 24 3.52 -5.10 -5.69
N LYS A 25 2.83 -4.04 -6.14
CA LYS A 25 2.63 -3.74 -7.57
C LYS A 25 2.88 -2.27 -7.87
N GLY A 26 3.58 -1.99 -8.96
CA GLY A 26 3.83 -0.64 -9.42
C GLY A 26 4.18 -0.60 -10.89
N SER A 27 4.17 0.60 -11.48
CA SER A 27 4.70 0.78 -12.83
C SER A 27 6.13 0.28 -12.91
N GLY A 28 6.45 -0.54 -13.93
CA GLY A 28 7.76 -1.16 -14.09
C GLY A 28 7.89 -2.56 -13.47
N SER A 29 6.85 -3.06 -12.78
CA SER A 29 6.78 -4.45 -12.31
C SER A 29 5.82 -5.29 -13.16
N PHE A 30 5.58 -6.54 -12.76
CA PHE A 30 4.62 -7.42 -13.40
C PHE A 30 3.44 -7.69 -12.46
N ASP A 31 2.23 -7.70 -13.01
CA ASP A 31 1.03 -8.23 -12.40
C ASP A 31 0.98 -9.74 -12.67
N ASP A 32 0.54 -10.55 -11.70
CA ASP A 32 0.56 -12.01 -11.86
C ASP A 32 -0.47 -12.54 -12.86
N GLY A 33 -1.34 -11.65 -13.35
CA GLY A 33 -2.37 -11.93 -14.32
C GLY A 33 -3.17 -13.15 -13.88
N ALA A 34 -3.75 -13.10 -12.67
CA ALA A 34 -4.68 -14.10 -12.16
C ALA A 34 -5.60 -14.69 -13.26
N PHE A 35 -5.97 -13.86 -14.25
CA PHE A 35 -6.50 -14.27 -15.55
C PHE A 35 -5.44 -14.77 -16.55
N ASN A 36 -5.49 -16.06 -16.92
CA ASN A 36 -4.58 -16.78 -17.83
C ASN A 36 -3.16 -17.06 -17.32
N SER A 37 -2.90 -16.88 -16.03
CA SER A 37 -1.62 -17.23 -15.40
C SER A 37 -0.39 -16.61 -16.07
N THR A 38 -0.54 -15.41 -16.65
CA THR A 38 0.52 -14.75 -17.42
C THR A 38 0.97 -13.50 -16.68
N CYS A 39 2.27 -13.35 -16.46
CA CYS A 39 2.81 -12.13 -15.87
C CYS A 39 2.69 -10.96 -16.87
N VAL A 40 1.89 -9.95 -16.55
CA VAL A 40 1.63 -8.79 -17.40
C VAL A 40 2.44 -7.59 -16.94
N PHE A 41 3.23 -7.01 -17.83
CA PHE A 41 4.03 -5.83 -17.49
C PHE A 41 3.14 -4.61 -17.20
N ILE A 42 3.32 -4.01 -16.02
CA ILE A 42 2.56 -2.84 -15.59
C ILE A 42 3.25 -1.60 -16.15
N VAL A 43 2.70 -1.07 -17.24
CA VAL A 43 3.16 0.20 -17.81
C VAL A 43 2.83 1.36 -16.88
N LYS A 44 3.65 2.42 -16.93
CA LYS A 44 3.35 3.66 -16.22
C LYS A 44 2.04 4.23 -16.75
N SER A 45 1.10 4.52 -15.84
CA SER A 45 -0.14 5.19 -16.21
C SER A 45 0.18 6.58 -16.77
N PHE A 46 -0.56 6.97 -17.80
CA PHE A 46 -0.48 8.31 -18.38
C PHE A 46 -1.89 8.79 -18.70
N VAL A 47 -2.07 10.11 -18.69
CA VAL A 47 -3.33 10.75 -19.06
C VAL A 47 -3.09 11.47 -20.38
N SER A 48 -3.75 11.02 -21.45
CA SER A 48 -3.63 11.65 -22.77
C SER A 48 -4.27 13.05 -22.77
N PRO A 49 -3.91 13.94 -23.71
CA PRO A 49 -4.54 15.26 -23.82
C PRO A 49 -6.08 15.18 -23.90
N GLY A 50 -6.62 14.29 -24.74
CA GLY A 50 -8.08 14.11 -24.84
C GLY A 50 -8.74 13.61 -23.55
N MET A 51 -8.03 12.82 -22.72
CA MET A 51 -8.53 12.45 -21.39
C MET A 51 -8.51 13.65 -20.44
N GLN A 52 -7.47 14.50 -20.49
CA GLN A 52 -7.41 15.73 -19.69
C GLN A 52 -8.57 16.67 -20.06
N ASP A 53 -8.82 16.88 -21.36
CA ASP A 53 -9.94 17.67 -21.86
C ASP A 53 -11.27 17.11 -21.36
N PHE A 54 -11.44 15.78 -21.44
CA PHE A 54 -12.64 15.12 -20.93
C PHE A 54 -12.79 15.31 -19.42
N PHE A 55 -11.74 15.15 -18.62
CA PHE A 55 -11.78 15.33 -17.17
C PHE A 55 -12.01 16.79 -16.76
N ALA A 56 -11.62 17.76 -17.60
CA ALA A 56 -11.92 19.17 -17.40
C ALA A 56 -13.35 19.57 -17.84
N SER A 57 -14.04 18.72 -18.60
CA SER A 57 -15.36 19.04 -19.15
C SER A 57 -16.46 19.12 -18.08
N GLU A 58 -17.48 19.93 -18.35
CA GLU A 58 -18.69 20.01 -17.51
C GLU A 58 -19.40 18.65 -17.39
N LYS A 59 -19.38 17.87 -18.48
CA LYS A 59 -19.98 16.52 -18.51
C LYS A 59 -19.35 15.59 -17.48
N TRP A 60 -18.02 15.56 -17.38
CA TRP A 60 -17.34 14.72 -16.40
C TRP A 60 -17.49 15.26 -14.99
N THR A 61 -17.23 16.56 -14.79
CA THR A 61 -17.31 17.20 -13.47
C THR A 61 -18.70 17.09 -12.85
N SER A 62 -19.77 17.22 -13.64
CA SER A 62 -21.14 16.99 -13.19
C SER A 62 -21.39 15.53 -12.80
N ARG A 63 -20.82 14.57 -13.55
CA ARG A 63 -20.95 13.14 -13.27
C ARG A 63 -20.31 12.74 -11.94
N ILE A 64 -19.16 13.31 -11.59
CA ILE A 64 -18.39 12.95 -10.38
C ILE A 64 -18.62 13.90 -9.20
N GLN A 65 -19.55 14.85 -9.32
CA GLN A 65 -19.77 15.87 -8.29
C GLN A 65 -20.08 15.25 -6.92
N GLY A 66 -20.88 14.18 -6.89
CA GLY A 66 -21.19 13.44 -5.67
C GLY A 66 -19.93 12.82 -5.02
N ASP A 67 -19.06 12.21 -5.82
CA ASP A 67 -17.81 11.62 -5.33
C ASP A 67 -16.87 12.70 -4.76
N ILE A 68 -16.80 13.87 -5.39
CA ILE A 68 -16.02 15.01 -4.89
C ILE A 68 -16.56 15.47 -3.52
N TRP A 69 -17.88 15.57 -3.36
CA TRP A 69 -18.49 15.95 -2.08
C TRP A 69 -18.26 14.92 -1.00
N LEU A 70 -18.42 13.63 -1.32
CA LEU A 70 -18.13 12.54 -0.40
C LEU A 70 -16.66 12.58 0.03
N TYR A 71 -15.73 12.70 -0.92
CA TYR A 71 -14.30 12.80 -0.63
C TYR A 71 -13.98 13.96 0.31
N LYS A 72 -14.54 15.16 0.06
CA LYS A 72 -14.38 16.33 0.93
C LYS A 72 -14.95 16.09 2.33
N ALA A 73 -16.12 15.49 2.43
CA ALA A 73 -16.77 15.18 3.70
C ALA A 73 -15.94 14.17 4.52
N VAL A 74 -15.45 13.11 3.89
CA VAL A 74 -14.61 12.08 4.53
C VAL A 74 -13.27 12.66 4.98
N ASN A 75 -12.60 13.45 4.15
CA ASN A 75 -11.35 14.13 4.55
C ASN A 75 -11.57 15.04 5.76
N ARG A 76 -12.64 15.85 5.74
CA ARG A 76 -12.95 16.71 6.90
C ARG A 76 -13.26 15.89 8.15
N SER A 77 -13.94 14.75 7.99
CA SER A 77 -14.19 13.83 9.10
C SER A 77 -12.90 13.24 9.66
N LEU A 78 -11.93 12.89 8.81
CA LEU A 78 -10.62 12.42 9.22
C LEU A 78 -9.84 13.50 9.98
N ASP A 79 -9.81 14.74 9.48
CA ASP A 79 -9.17 15.87 10.16
C ASP A 79 -9.74 16.10 11.57
N LEU A 80 -11.06 16.10 11.70
CA LEU A 80 -11.73 16.25 12.99
C LEU A 80 -11.44 15.08 13.93
N THR A 81 -11.25 13.88 13.38
CA THR A 81 -10.86 12.69 14.16
C THR A 81 -9.42 12.83 14.65
N ILE A 82 -8.50 13.29 13.80
CA ILE A 82 -7.11 13.60 14.17
C ILE A 82 -7.07 14.64 15.29
N ASP A 83 -7.88 15.70 15.19
CA ASP A 83 -7.96 16.74 16.22
C ASP A 83 -8.44 16.15 17.56
N ARG A 84 -9.43 15.24 17.53
CA ARG A 84 -9.94 14.55 18.73
C ARG A 84 -8.96 13.55 19.35
N LEU A 85 -8.16 12.87 18.52
CA LEU A 85 -7.07 11.99 18.97
C LEU A 85 -5.90 12.78 19.58
N GLY A 86 -5.85 14.10 19.36
CA GLY A 86 -4.77 14.98 19.76
C GLY A 86 -3.75 15.12 18.65
N ARG A 87 -3.80 16.24 17.93
CA ARG A 87 -3.00 16.50 16.73
C ARG A 87 -1.50 16.29 16.95
N THR A 88 -0.94 16.77 18.06
CA THR A 88 0.49 16.56 18.37
C THR A 88 0.84 15.09 18.56
N SER A 89 -0.01 14.31 19.24
CA SER A 89 0.21 12.87 19.41
C SER A 89 0.11 12.14 18.06
N PHE A 90 -0.87 12.52 17.24
CA PHE A 90 -1.02 11.98 15.90
C PHE A 90 0.19 12.28 15.01
N GLU A 91 0.69 13.51 14.99
CA GLU A 91 1.86 13.89 14.19
C GLU A 91 3.11 13.10 14.61
N GLN A 92 3.30 12.85 15.91
CA GLN A 92 4.36 11.99 16.39
C GLN A 92 4.18 10.54 15.90
N GLN A 93 2.98 9.98 15.98
CA GLN A 93 2.71 8.63 15.50
C GLN A 93 2.87 8.52 13.98
N LEU A 94 2.50 9.56 13.23
CA LEU A 94 2.71 9.64 11.79
C LEU A 94 4.20 9.68 11.43
N ALA A 95 5.01 10.42 12.18
CA ALA A 95 6.46 10.43 12.01
C ALA A 95 7.06 9.04 12.29
N ASN A 96 6.65 8.41 13.39
CA ASN A 96 7.07 7.05 13.75
C ASN A 96 6.68 6.02 12.68
N PHE A 97 5.43 6.08 12.19
CA PHE A 97 4.94 5.22 11.13
C PHE A 97 5.76 5.38 9.84
N ARG A 98 6.05 6.61 9.42
CA ARG A 98 6.86 6.88 8.23
C ARG A 98 8.29 6.37 8.38
N LEU A 99 8.89 6.54 9.55
CA LEU A 99 10.22 5.97 9.84
C LEU A 99 10.20 4.45 9.77
N ALA A 100 9.19 3.81 10.37
CA ALA A 100 9.02 2.37 10.32
C ALA A 100 8.83 1.86 8.88
N MET A 101 7.98 2.52 8.09
CA MET A 101 7.79 2.23 6.66
C MET A 101 9.09 2.36 5.86
N GLN A 102 9.90 3.40 6.12
CA GLN A 102 11.20 3.57 5.48
C GLN A 102 12.14 2.39 5.80
N ILE A 103 12.25 2.01 7.08
CA ILE A 103 13.05 0.85 7.51
C ILE A 103 12.55 -0.43 6.81
N THR A 104 11.23 -0.62 6.77
CA THR A 104 10.62 -1.77 6.09
C THR A 104 10.96 -1.82 4.61
N GLU A 105 10.84 -0.71 3.89
CA GLU A 105 11.22 -0.64 2.49
C GLU A 105 12.71 -0.91 2.29
N GLU A 106 13.59 -0.29 3.07
CA GLU A 106 15.04 -0.48 2.98
C GLU A 106 15.47 -1.92 3.26
N ARG A 107 14.83 -2.60 4.22
CA ARG A 107 15.20 -3.96 4.62
C ARG A 107 14.58 -5.04 3.75
N CYS A 108 13.36 -4.82 3.27
CA CYS A 108 12.61 -5.83 2.55
C CYS A 108 12.69 -5.71 1.02
N ASN A 109 12.93 -4.53 0.44
CA ASN A 109 12.98 -4.36 -1.02
C ASN A 109 14.28 -4.86 -1.69
N ASN A 110 15.24 -5.42 -0.95
CA ASN A 110 16.54 -5.88 -1.49
C ASN A 110 16.49 -7.24 -2.22
N GLY A 111 15.41 -7.54 -2.93
CA GLY A 111 15.24 -8.80 -3.66
C GLY A 111 15.05 -10.04 -2.78
N LYS A 112 14.77 -9.85 -1.48
CA LYS A 112 14.50 -10.94 -0.53
C LYS A 112 13.09 -11.51 -0.67
N ILE A 113 12.16 -10.71 -1.18
CA ILE A 113 10.75 -11.08 -1.30
C ILE A 113 10.55 -11.87 -2.59
N ARG A 114 9.99 -13.07 -2.47
CA ARG A 114 9.58 -13.92 -3.58
C ARG A 114 8.19 -13.51 -4.05
N PHE A 115 8.15 -12.63 -5.05
CA PHE A 115 6.90 -12.28 -5.72
C PHE A 115 6.48 -13.37 -6.73
N PRO A 116 5.17 -13.46 -7.07
CA PRO A 116 4.67 -14.44 -8.05
C PRO A 116 5.27 -14.29 -9.45
N CYS A 117 5.69 -13.09 -9.82
CA CYS A 117 6.37 -12.79 -11.07
C CYS A 117 7.80 -12.33 -10.80
N SER A 118 8.74 -12.90 -11.55
CA SER A 118 10.13 -12.42 -11.58
C SER A 118 10.25 -11.05 -12.28
N PRO A 119 11.37 -10.33 -12.09
CA PRO A 119 11.65 -9.08 -12.82
C PRO A 119 11.66 -9.21 -14.35
N ASN A 120 11.74 -10.43 -14.88
CA ASN A 120 11.72 -10.71 -16.33
C ASN A 120 10.33 -11.14 -16.83
N GLY A 121 9.28 -11.09 -15.99
CA GLY A 121 7.94 -11.51 -16.36
C GLY A 121 7.76 -13.02 -16.44
N VAL A 122 8.61 -13.78 -15.75
CA VAL A 122 8.46 -15.24 -15.64
C VAL A 122 7.73 -15.54 -14.33
N ARG A 123 6.61 -16.26 -14.42
CA ARG A 123 5.83 -16.73 -13.26
C ARG A 123 6.64 -17.78 -12.49
N ALA A 124 6.61 -17.72 -11.16
CA ALA A 124 7.30 -18.69 -10.31
C ALA A 124 6.82 -20.13 -10.60
N GLU A 125 7.75 -21.08 -10.64
CA GLU A 125 7.44 -22.50 -10.84
C GLU A 125 6.56 -23.01 -9.68
N ASN A 126 5.53 -23.80 -9.99
CA ASN A 126 4.51 -24.28 -9.04
C ASN A 126 3.59 -23.19 -8.43
N TYR A 127 3.59 -21.98 -8.99
CA TYR A 127 2.55 -20.98 -8.71
C TYR A 127 1.26 -21.31 -9.49
N THR A 128 0.73 -22.51 -9.27
CA THR A 128 -0.53 -23.03 -9.81
C THR A 128 -1.43 -23.39 -8.63
N ASN A 129 -2.70 -22.98 -8.67
CA ASN A 129 -3.72 -23.31 -7.67
C ASN A 129 -3.45 -22.81 -6.22
N HIS A 130 -3.03 -21.55 -6.06
CA HIS A 130 -2.93 -20.89 -4.74
C HIS A 130 -1.96 -21.54 -3.75
N LYS A 131 -1.00 -22.35 -4.22
CA LYS A 131 0.06 -22.86 -3.35
C LYS A 131 1.08 -21.77 -3.03
N ILE A 132 0.97 -21.29 -1.79
CA ILE A 132 1.75 -20.21 -1.18
C ILE A 132 3.24 -20.57 -1.07
N ASP A 133 3.61 -21.86 -1.04
CA ASP A 133 4.98 -22.31 -0.75
C ASP A 133 6.09 -21.78 -1.70
N SER A 134 5.71 -21.23 -2.86
CA SER A 134 6.65 -20.66 -3.85
C SER A 134 6.82 -19.13 -3.77
N THR A 135 6.03 -18.45 -2.94
CA THR A 135 5.97 -16.98 -2.86
C THR A 135 5.83 -16.50 -1.42
N ASP A 136 6.27 -15.28 -1.12
CA ASP A 136 6.14 -14.70 0.22
C ASP A 136 4.81 -13.92 0.38
N CYS A 137 3.75 -14.36 -0.30
CA CYS A 137 2.46 -13.67 -0.37
C CYS A 137 1.37 -14.47 0.34
N LEU A 138 0.53 -13.80 1.14
CA LEU A 138 -0.55 -14.43 1.90
C LEU A 138 -1.64 -15.03 1.01
N TRP A 139 -1.99 -14.35 -0.08
CA TRP A 139 -3.02 -14.80 -1.01
C TRP A 139 -2.72 -14.30 -2.41
N LEU A 140 -2.52 -15.20 -3.36
CA LEU A 140 -2.12 -14.84 -4.72
C LEU A 140 -0.92 -13.86 -4.70
N ASP A 141 -1.09 -12.66 -5.21
CA ASP A 141 -0.10 -11.59 -5.23
C ASP A 141 -0.44 -10.45 -4.24
N SER A 142 -1.26 -10.77 -3.25
CA SER A 142 -1.67 -9.89 -2.16
C SER A 142 -0.95 -10.25 -0.85
N GLY A 143 -0.61 -9.23 -0.07
CA GLY A 143 0.05 -9.40 1.23
C GLY A 143 1.47 -9.97 1.11
N CYS A 144 2.22 -9.58 0.08
CA CYS A 144 3.58 -10.05 -0.15
C CYS A 144 4.60 -9.42 0.81
N GLY A 145 5.61 -10.20 1.18
CA GLY A 145 6.72 -9.77 2.04
C GLY A 145 6.38 -9.76 3.53
N TYR A 146 5.27 -10.37 3.94
CA TYR A 146 4.86 -10.42 5.35
C TYR A 146 5.94 -11.05 6.24
N GLU A 147 6.60 -12.12 5.80
CA GLU A 147 7.68 -12.76 6.57
C GLU A 147 8.85 -11.81 6.83
N CYS A 148 9.19 -10.95 5.86
CA CYS A 148 10.24 -9.96 6.06
C CYS A 148 9.81 -8.89 7.06
N ILE A 149 8.55 -8.43 6.97
CA ILE A 149 7.99 -7.47 7.92
C ILE A 149 8.01 -8.06 9.33
N ASP A 150 7.54 -9.30 9.51
CA ASP A 150 7.53 -10.00 10.80
C ASP A 150 8.94 -10.12 11.41
N GLN A 151 9.95 -10.43 10.59
CA GLN A 151 11.34 -10.54 11.04
C GLN A 151 11.92 -9.22 11.56
N ILE A 152 11.54 -8.08 10.96
CA ILE A 152 12.06 -6.76 11.34
C ILE A 152 11.19 -6.05 12.38
N SER A 153 9.97 -6.54 12.64
CA SER A 153 9.03 -5.92 13.59
C SER A 153 9.63 -5.71 14.98
N ALA A 154 10.39 -6.68 15.50
CA ALA A 154 11.04 -6.55 16.80
C ALA A 154 12.11 -5.42 16.82
N GLU A 155 12.89 -5.26 15.74
CA GLU A 155 13.86 -4.17 15.60
C GLU A 155 13.16 -2.80 15.55
N ILE A 156 12.05 -2.71 14.83
CA ILE A 156 11.26 -1.48 14.71
C ILE A 156 10.65 -1.11 16.06
N GLU A 157 10.05 -2.06 16.78
CA GLU A 157 9.44 -1.81 18.09
C GLU A 157 10.46 -1.30 19.12
N ASP A 158 11.67 -1.88 19.14
CA ASP A 158 12.76 -1.43 20.00
C ASP A 158 13.20 0.02 19.68
N ARG A 159 13.36 0.35 18.39
CA ARG A 159 13.72 1.70 17.94
C ARG A 159 12.66 2.75 18.25
N LEU A 160 11.37 2.40 18.16
CA LEU A 160 10.27 3.33 18.44
C LEU A 160 10.00 3.53 19.93
N SER A 161 10.52 2.63 20.78
CA SER A 161 10.40 2.70 22.23
C SER A 161 11.56 3.47 22.91
N SER A 162 12.61 3.78 22.14
CA SER A 162 13.83 4.49 22.57
C SER A 162 13.70 6.01 22.39
#